data_AF-R8B4R1-F1
#
_entry.id   AF-R8B4R1-F1
#
_cell.length_a   1.000
_cell.length_b   1.000
_cell.length_c   1.000
_cell.angle_alpha   90.00
_cell.angle_beta   90.00
_cell.angle_gamma   90.00
#
_symmetry.space_group_name_H-M   'P 1'
#
loop_
_entity.id
_entity.type
_entity.pdbx_description
1 polymer ?
#
loop_
_entity_poly.entity_id
_entity_poly.type
_entity_poly.pdbx_seq_one_letter_code
_entity_poly.pdbx_strand_id
1 'polypeptide(L)'
;MQFPKATVILVSAALVFVVWEQFRDRPAPVNSARFTDLSSNPAERSDVVDWVVAQIPALCEQSSGGEKESTAYSECVKRGESRTSTCRREIYDAFPGVIASESLFRDVSITMMNCLVPQSGLINP
;
A
#
# COMPACT_ATOMS: atom_id res chain seq x y z
N MET A 1 47.79 -3.81 14.00
CA MET A 1 46.34 -3.85 14.31
C MET A 1 45.61 -4.38 13.07
N GLN A 2 44.95 -5.52 13.17
CA GLN A 2 44.25 -6.13 12.05
C GLN A 2 42.87 -5.49 11.94
N PHE A 3 42.68 -4.60 10.95
CA PHE A 3 41.39 -3.96 10.73
C PHE A 3 40.32 -5.03 10.54
N PRO A 4 39.19 -4.97 11.27
CA PRO A 4 38.14 -5.97 11.20
C PRO A 4 37.38 -5.80 9.88
N LYS A 5 37.92 -6.38 8.81
CA LYS A 5 37.42 -6.26 7.44
C LYS A 5 35.95 -6.66 7.33
N ALA A 6 35.53 -7.68 8.09
CA ALA A 6 34.16 -8.16 8.12
C ALA A 6 33.16 -7.09 8.59
N THR A 7 33.51 -6.32 9.62
CA THR A 7 32.66 -5.25 10.15
C THR A 7 32.52 -4.11 9.15
N VAL A 8 33.62 -3.75 8.47
CA VAL A 8 33.60 -2.71 7.44
C VAL A 8 32.71 -3.12 6.26
N ILE A 9 32.77 -4.39 5.84
CA ILE A 9 31.94 -4.92 4.75
C ILE A 9 30.46 -4.91 5.14
N LEU A 10 30.10 -5.34 6.35
CA LEU A 10 28.71 -5.34 6.81
C LEU A 10 28.14 -3.92 6.91
N VAL A 11 28.91 -2.99 7.46
CA VAL A 11 28.50 -1.58 7.57
C VAL A 11 28.32 -0.95 6.19
N SER A 12 29.24 -1.20 5.26
CA SER A 12 29.12 -0.68 3.89
C SER A 12 27.94 -1.30 3.12
N ALA A 13 27.68 -2.59 3.27
CA ALA A 13 26.50 -3.24 2.69
C ALA A 13 25.19 -2.67 3.26
N ALA A 14 25.11 -2.44 4.57
CA ALA A 14 23.96 -1.83 5.21
C ALA A 14 23.72 -0.39 4.72
N LEU A 15 24.79 0.40 4.58
CA LEU A 15 24.69 1.76 4.02
C LEU A 15 24.21 1.76 2.58
N VAL A 16 24.70 0.85 1.74
CA VAL A 16 24.22 0.69 0.36
C VAL A 16 22.73 0.32 0.34
N PHE A 17 22.28 -0.58 1.22
CA PHE A 17 20.87 -0.95 1.32
C PHE A 17 19.98 0.24 1.72
N VAL A 18 20.42 1.03 2.72
CA VAL A 18 19.70 2.23 3.16
C VAL A 18 19.64 3.30 2.05
N VAL A 19 20.74 3.51 1.33
CA VAL A 19 20.79 4.45 0.19
C VAL A 19 19.89 3.97 -0.95
N TRP A 20 19.88 2.66 -1.23
CA TRP A 20 18.99 2.07 -2.23
C TRP A 20 17.51 2.27 -1.87
N GLU A 21 17.13 2.10 -0.61
CA GLU A 21 15.78 2.41 -0.11
C GLU A 21 15.42 3.90 -0.24
N GLN A 22 16.39 4.82 -0.04
CA GLN A 22 16.15 6.26 -0.22
C GLN A 22 15.96 6.67 -1.69
N PHE A 23 16.67 6.03 -2.62
CA PHE A 23 16.61 6.35 -4.06
C PHE A 23 15.53 5.59 -4.82
N ARG A 24 14.89 4.60 -4.19
CA ARG A 24 13.75 3.92 -4.77
C ARG A 24 12.59 4.91 -4.84
N ASP A 25 12.38 5.51 -6.01
CA ASP A 25 11.28 6.42 -6.30
C ASP A 25 9.97 5.80 -5.82
N ARG A 26 9.46 6.29 -4.68
CA ARG A 26 8.08 6.02 -4.30
C ARG A 26 7.25 6.75 -5.36
N PRO A 27 6.38 6.06 -6.12
CA PRO A 27 5.52 6.74 -7.08
C PRO A 27 4.85 7.90 -6.37
N ALA A 28 4.87 9.09 -7.00
CA ALA A 28 4.36 10.30 -6.38
C ALA A 28 2.99 10.00 -5.77
N PRO A 29 2.75 10.35 -4.49
CA PRO A 29 1.49 10.01 -3.84
C PRO A 29 0.36 10.63 -4.66
N VAL A 30 -0.50 9.79 -5.25
CA VAL A 30 -1.65 10.26 -6.01
C VAL A 30 -2.49 11.10 -5.03
N ASN A 31 -2.69 12.38 -5.36
CA ASN A 31 -3.40 13.30 -4.48
C ASN A 31 -4.86 12.88 -4.40
N SER A 32 -5.39 12.64 -3.20
CA SER A 32 -6.80 12.27 -3.01
C SER A 32 -7.77 13.34 -3.53
N ALA A 33 -7.34 14.60 -3.62
CA ALA A 33 -8.09 15.68 -4.25
C ALA A 33 -8.34 15.44 -5.76
N ARG A 34 -7.61 14.53 -6.42
CA ARG A 34 -7.89 14.15 -7.82
C ARG A 34 -9.21 13.37 -7.93
N PHE A 35 -9.68 12.75 -6.85
CA PHE A 35 -10.90 11.94 -6.84
C PHE A 35 -12.15 12.74 -6.40
N THR A 36 -12.09 14.07 -6.39
CA THR A 36 -13.26 14.94 -6.21
C THR A 36 -13.91 15.23 -7.57
N ASP A 37 -15.24 15.22 -7.63
CA ASP A 37 -16.00 15.47 -8.86
C ASP A 37 -15.61 14.52 -10.02
N LEU A 38 -15.63 13.23 -9.73
CA LEU A 38 -15.36 12.17 -10.72
C LEU A 38 -16.35 12.18 -11.89
N SER A 39 -17.47 12.89 -11.75
CA SER A 39 -18.45 13.07 -12.83
C SER A 39 -17.90 13.92 -13.97
N SER A 40 -17.10 14.95 -13.65
CA SER A 40 -16.47 15.84 -14.61
C SER A 40 -15.03 15.43 -14.94
N ASN A 41 -14.36 14.73 -14.03
CA ASN A 41 -12.99 14.26 -14.18
C ASN A 41 -12.86 12.77 -13.80
N PRO A 42 -13.28 11.84 -14.67
CA PRO A 42 -13.23 10.42 -14.38
C PRO A 42 -11.79 9.92 -14.22
N ALA A 43 -11.58 9.02 -13.27
CA ALA A 43 -10.27 8.43 -12.99
C ALA A 43 -10.15 7.03 -13.63
N GLU A 44 -8.94 6.65 -14.02
CA GLU A 44 -8.69 5.26 -14.40
C GLU A 44 -8.73 4.35 -13.16
N ARG A 45 -9.29 3.15 -13.32
CA ARG A 45 -9.32 2.15 -12.24
C ARG A 45 -7.92 1.79 -11.76
N SER A 46 -6.94 1.72 -12.66
CA SER A 46 -5.51 1.53 -12.35
C SER A 46 -5.00 2.57 -11.36
N ASP A 47 -5.28 3.85 -11.62
CA ASP A 47 -4.85 4.96 -10.77
C ASP A 47 -5.45 4.88 -9.37
N VAL A 48 -6.74 4.53 -9.28
CA VAL A 48 -7.41 4.32 -7.99
C VAL A 48 -6.79 3.15 -7.24
N VAL A 49 -6.55 2.03 -7.92
CA VAL A 49 -5.93 0.84 -7.35
C VAL A 49 -4.52 1.13 -6.83
N ASP A 50 -3.69 1.79 -7.62
CA ASP A 50 -2.33 2.13 -7.24
C ASP A 50 -2.31 3.10 -6.05
N TRP A 51 -3.26 4.04 -5.99
CA TRP A 51 -3.43 4.91 -4.83
C TRP A 51 -3.80 4.13 -3.57
N VAL A 52 -4.76 3.20 -3.62
CA VAL A 52 -5.15 2.40 -2.44
C VAL A 52 -4.01 1.50 -1.96
N VAL A 53 -3.23 0.92 -2.89
CA VAL A 53 -2.05 0.11 -2.54
C VAL A 53 -1.00 0.94 -1.80
N ALA A 54 -0.83 2.21 -2.18
CA ALA A 54 0.07 3.11 -1.45
C ALA A 54 -0.38 3.40 0.00
N GLN A 55 -1.65 3.12 0.34
CA GLN A 55 -2.19 3.29 1.69
C GLN A 55 -1.98 2.09 2.61
N ILE A 56 -1.40 0.97 2.15
CA ILE A 56 -1.16 -0.23 2.98
C ILE A 56 -0.49 0.11 4.33
N PRO A 57 0.56 0.93 4.40
CA PRO A 57 1.17 1.30 5.68
C PRO A 57 0.20 1.99 6.64
N ALA A 58 -0.61 2.94 6.15
CA ALA A 58 -1.58 3.66 6.97
C ALA A 58 -2.73 2.73 7.44
N LEU A 59 -3.18 1.82 6.57
CA LEU A 59 -4.18 0.80 6.92
C LEU A 59 -3.64 -0.15 7.98
N CYS A 60 -2.39 -0.58 7.84
CA CYS A 60 -1.75 -1.46 8.80
C CYS A 60 -1.53 -0.78 10.15
N GLU A 61 -1.07 0.48 10.16
CA GLU A 61 -0.96 1.30 11.36
C GLU A 61 -2.30 1.38 12.11
N GLN A 62 -3.40 1.63 11.38
CA GLN A 62 -4.73 1.66 11.99
C GLN A 62 -5.16 0.29 12.53
N SER A 63 -4.88 -0.80 11.79
CA SER A 63 -5.26 -2.15 12.20
C SER A 63 -4.44 -2.68 13.38
N SER A 64 -3.20 -2.24 13.54
CA SER A 64 -2.27 -2.69 14.60
C SER A 64 -2.34 -1.82 15.86
N GLY A 65 -3.31 -0.91 15.97
CA GLY A 65 -3.45 -0.03 17.13
C GLY A 65 -2.46 1.14 17.17
N GLY A 66 -1.86 1.54 16.05
CA GLY A 66 -1.00 2.71 15.93
C GLY A 66 0.50 2.47 16.16
N GLU A 67 0.91 1.25 16.51
CA GLU A 67 2.32 0.94 16.78
C GLU A 67 3.08 0.54 15.50
N LYS A 68 3.72 1.51 14.84
CA LYS A 68 4.54 1.32 13.61
C LYS A 68 5.75 0.41 13.80
N GLU A 69 6.27 0.29 15.02
CA GLU A 69 7.44 -0.54 15.31
C GLU A 69 7.07 -1.95 15.80
N SER A 70 5.77 -2.26 15.87
CA SER A 70 5.32 -3.59 16.28
C SER A 70 5.61 -4.64 15.20
N THR A 71 5.87 -5.87 15.65
CA THR A 71 5.93 -7.04 14.75
C THR A 71 4.63 -7.20 13.97
N ALA A 72 3.49 -6.96 14.63
CA ALA A 72 2.16 -6.98 14.03
C ALA A 72 2.01 -6.01 12.85
N TYR A 73 2.52 -4.77 12.97
CA TYR A 73 2.55 -3.81 11.86
C TYR A 73 3.39 -4.35 10.69
N SER A 74 4.63 -4.79 10.96
CA SER A 74 5.54 -5.26 9.92
C SER A 74 5.01 -6.50 9.18
N GLU A 75 4.34 -7.40 9.90
CA GLU A 75 3.67 -8.56 9.32
C GLU A 75 2.44 -8.17 8.49
N CYS A 76 1.67 -7.20 8.97
CA CYS A 76 0.53 -6.65 8.23
C CYS A 76 1.00 -6.07 6.89
N VAL A 77 2.03 -5.22 6.89
CA VAL A 77 2.54 -4.59 5.66
C VAL A 77 3.01 -5.64 4.67
N LYS A 78 3.85 -6.60 5.11
CA LYS A 78 4.32 -7.71 4.26
C LYS A 78 3.15 -8.51 3.66
N ARG A 79 2.14 -8.82 4.47
CA ARG A 79 0.96 -9.57 4.03
C ARG A 79 0.14 -8.76 3.03
N GLY A 80 -0.10 -7.48 3.30
CA GLY A 80 -0.81 -6.57 2.40
C GLY A 80 -0.12 -6.44 1.05
N GLU A 81 1.20 -6.22 1.05
CA GLU A 81 2.00 -6.14 -0.18
C GLU A 81 1.91 -7.44 -0.99
N SER A 82 2.03 -8.60 -0.34
CA SER A 82 1.95 -9.91 -1.02
C SER A 82 0.59 -10.18 -1.68
N ARG A 83 -0.49 -9.55 -1.19
CA ARG A 83 -1.85 -9.71 -1.71
C ARG A 83 -2.17 -8.79 -2.87
N THR A 84 -1.36 -7.76 -3.11
CA THR A 84 -1.59 -6.71 -4.11
C THR A 84 -1.97 -7.26 -5.48
N SER A 85 -1.26 -8.29 -5.97
CA SER A 85 -1.53 -8.88 -7.28
C SER A 85 -2.90 -9.56 -7.36
N THR A 86 -3.30 -10.26 -6.29
CA THR A 86 -4.58 -10.97 -6.21
C THR A 86 -5.73 -9.98 -6.06
N CYS A 87 -5.61 -9.02 -5.13
CA CYS A 87 -6.61 -7.99 -4.93
C CYS A 87 -6.79 -7.09 -6.16
N ARG A 88 -5.70 -6.74 -6.85
CA ARG A 88 -5.76 -6.00 -8.11
C ARG A 88 -6.56 -6.75 -9.16
N ARG A 89 -6.34 -8.06 -9.29
CA ARG A 89 -7.09 -8.90 -10.24
C ARG A 89 -8.59 -8.93 -9.90
N GLU A 90 -8.92 -9.12 -8.63
CA GLU A 90 -10.31 -9.11 -8.16
C GLU A 90 -11.02 -7.79 -8.49
N ILE A 91 -10.36 -6.65 -8.24
CA ILE A 91 -10.89 -5.33 -8.62
C ILE A 91 -11.05 -5.20 -10.13
N TYR A 92 -10.11 -5.75 -10.91
CA TYR A 92 -10.14 -5.64 -12.36
C TYR A 92 -11.25 -6.46 -13.01
N ASP A 93 -11.64 -7.56 -12.35
CA ASP A 93 -12.72 -8.43 -12.77
C ASP A 93 -14.09 -7.87 -12.32
N ALA A 94 -14.16 -7.16 -11.19
CA ALA A 94 -15.42 -6.70 -10.59
C ALA A 94 -15.85 -5.27 -11.00
N PHE A 95 -14.92 -4.38 -11.36
CA PHE A 95 -15.21 -2.95 -11.56
C PHE A 95 -14.90 -2.46 -12.99
N PRO A 96 -15.58 -1.42 -13.49
CA PRO A 96 -15.30 -0.85 -14.81
C PRO A 96 -13.88 -0.24 -14.87
N GLY A 97 -13.31 -0.16 -16.08
CA GLY A 97 -11.98 0.41 -16.29
C GLY A 97 -11.87 1.91 -15.98
N VAL A 98 -13.00 2.62 -15.97
CA VAL A 98 -13.10 4.05 -15.69
C VAL A 98 -14.05 4.26 -14.51
N ILE A 99 -13.61 5.06 -13.53
CA ILE A 99 -14.34 5.41 -12.32
C ILE A 99 -14.83 6.85 -12.47
N ALA A 100 -16.11 6.99 -12.84
CA ALA A 100 -16.75 8.28 -13.13
C ALA A 100 -17.72 8.76 -12.03
N SER A 101 -17.73 8.10 -10.87
CA SER A 101 -18.55 8.52 -9.74
C SER A 101 -17.87 8.24 -8.41
N GLU A 102 -18.22 9.05 -7.42
CA GLU A 102 -17.75 8.93 -6.04
C GLU A 102 -18.22 7.62 -5.40
N SER A 103 -19.43 7.16 -5.76
CA SER A 103 -19.96 5.87 -5.31
C SER A 103 -19.08 4.71 -5.78
N LEU A 104 -18.73 4.68 -7.07
CA LEU A 104 -17.85 3.64 -7.63
C LEU A 104 -16.43 3.74 -7.04
N PHE A 105 -15.90 4.95 -6.87
CA PHE A 105 -14.60 5.14 -6.23
C PHE A 105 -14.58 4.60 -4.80
N ARG A 106 -15.64 4.89 -4.03
CA ARG A 106 -15.80 4.38 -2.67
C ARG A 106 -15.87 2.85 -2.66
N ASP A 107 -16.65 2.24 -3.55
CA ASP A 107 -16.82 0.79 -3.61
C ASP A 107 -15.51 0.08 -4.00
N VAL A 108 -14.80 0.59 -5.02
CA VAL A 108 -13.46 0.11 -5.39
C VAL A 108 -12.51 0.21 -4.20
N SER A 109 -12.47 1.38 -3.56
CA SER A 109 -11.55 1.65 -2.45
C SER A 109 -11.83 0.71 -1.27
N ILE A 110 -13.09 0.57 -0.85
CA ILE A 110 -13.46 -0.31 0.26
C ILE A 110 -13.13 -1.77 -0.06
N THR A 111 -13.49 -2.23 -1.25
CA THR A 111 -13.23 -3.62 -1.68
C THR A 111 -11.73 -3.89 -1.68
N MET A 112 -10.94 -2.97 -2.23
CA MET A 112 -9.49 -3.10 -2.29
C MET A 112 -8.84 -3.06 -0.91
N MET A 113 -9.23 -2.11 -0.05
CA MET A 113 -8.73 -2.00 1.32
C MET A 113 -9.01 -3.28 2.13
N ASN A 114 -10.23 -3.82 2.03
CA ASN A 114 -10.63 -5.05 2.70
C ASN A 114 -9.85 -6.28 2.20
N CYS A 115 -9.55 -6.35 0.91
CA CYS A 115 -8.72 -7.42 0.37
C CYS A 115 -7.26 -7.33 0.84
N LEU A 116 -6.67 -6.13 0.81
CA LEU A 116 -5.28 -5.88 1.17
C LEU A 116 -5.03 -6.11 2.67
N VAL A 117 -5.82 -5.45 3.52
CA VAL A 117 -5.72 -5.51 4.97
C VAL A 117 -7.11 -5.83 5.53
N PRO A 118 -7.47 -7.12 5.62
CA PRO A 118 -8.74 -7.49 6.22
C PRO A 118 -8.72 -7.07 7.67
N GLN A 119 -9.71 -6.27 8.06
CA GLN A 119 -9.93 -5.96 9.46
C GLN A 119 -10.47 -7.22 10.13
N SER A 120 -9.57 -8.04 10.66
CA SER A 120 -9.91 -9.18 11.52
C SER A 120 -10.51 -8.64 12.82
N GLY A 121 -11.81 -8.33 12.81
CA GLY A 121 -12.52 -7.83 13.99
C GLY A 121 -13.96 -7.33 13.78
N LEU A 122 -14.38 -7.05 12.55
CA LEU A 122 -15.76 -6.64 12.23
C LEU A 122 -16.13 -7.39 10.94
N ILE A 123 -16.58 -8.65 10.97
CA ILE A 123 -17.95 -9.05 11.26
C ILE A 123 -17.96 -10.60 11.26
N ASN A 124 -18.54 -11.21 12.30
CA ASN A 124 -19.14 -12.56 12.28
C ASN A 124 -20.67 -12.31 12.32
N PRO A 125 -21.40 -12.65 11.25
CA PRO A 125 -22.45 -13.66 11.35
C PRO A 125 -22.40 -14.72 10.24
#